data_AF-A0A7K3YA69-F1
#
_entry.id   AF-A0A7K3YA69-F1
#
_cell.length_a   1.000
_cell.length_b   1.000
_cell.length_c   1.000
_cell.angle_alpha   90.00
_cell.angle_beta   90.00
_cell.angle_gamma   90.00
#
_symmetry.space_group_name_H-M   'P 1'
#
loop_
_entity.id
_entity.type
_entity.pdbx_description
1 polymer ?
#
loop_
_entity_poly.entity_id
_entity_poly.type
_entity_poly.pdbx_seq_one_letter_code
_entity_poly.pdbx_strand_id
1 'polypeptide(L)'
;MMVADILDVDECRLVEPSFAELTIDSYTALLLHTLADESRIQIDDVEEPVRLADEARMLIDEDEDPIALALHDDHGWHAVSFLFRDPTLAAIECFEAIGGDIYQERRASWLAAVREYYSLDICENAIPALEDLSPGREEMIRDLIGEVWGDRPGALCLDCCCGSGAGTAALRAHGMGTLAYDNDPALLALGLHRGRLVPA
;
A
#
# COMPACT_ATOMS: atom_id res chain seq x y z
N MET A 1 -3.08 -5.99 10.12
CA MET A 1 -1.64 -6.31 10.12
C MET A 1 -1.01 -5.28 9.23
N MET A 2 -0.05 -4.52 9.75
CA MET A 2 0.65 -3.47 9.03
C MET A 2 1.76 -4.05 8.17
N VAL A 3 2.31 -3.23 7.27
CA VAL A 3 3.47 -3.57 6.45
C VAL A 3 4.65 -4.02 7.32
N ALA A 4 4.94 -3.27 8.38
CA ALA A 4 6.03 -3.57 9.32
C ALA A 4 5.83 -4.93 10.04
N ASP A 5 4.59 -5.24 10.45
CA ASP A 5 4.26 -6.52 11.08
C ASP A 5 4.52 -7.72 10.15
N ILE A 6 4.16 -7.61 8.86
CA ILE A 6 4.37 -8.67 7.86
C ILE A 6 5.85 -8.90 7.60
N LEU A 7 6.62 -7.81 7.59
CA LEU A 7 8.05 -7.85 7.37
C LEU A 7 8.85 -8.15 8.63
N ASP A 8 8.23 -8.32 9.80
CA ASP A 8 8.85 -8.55 11.12
C ASP A 8 9.86 -7.45 11.55
N VAL A 9 9.50 -6.19 11.31
CA VAL A 9 10.31 -4.99 11.63
C VAL A 9 9.50 -3.98 12.45
N ASP A 10 10.18 -3.06 13.13
CA ASP A 10 9.51 -2.06 13.98
C ASP A 10 8.72 -1.01 13.18
N GLU A 11 9.33 -0.50 12.10
CA GLU A 11 8.73 0.48 11.19
C GLU A 11 9.24 0.20 9.77
N CYS A 12 8.39 0.44 8.76
CA CYS A 12 8.78 0.29 7.37
C CYS A 12 8.00 1.27 6.48
N ARG A 13 8.74 1.98 5.63
CA ARG A 13 8.18 2.95 4.68
C ARG A 13 8.09 2.36 3.28
N LEU A 14 6.91 2.45 2.65
CA LEU A 14 6.79 2.16 1.22
C LEU A 14 7.36 3.32 0.40
N VAL A 15 8.15 3.00 -0.63
CA VAL A 15 8.84 3.98 -1.47
C VAL A 15 7.95 4.57 -2.56
N GLU A 16 6.90 3.85 -2.97
CA GLU A 16 5.91 4.37 -3.90
C GLU A 16 5.06 5.44 -3.18
N PRO A 17 4.86 6.63 -3.75
CA PRO A 17 4.26 7.76 -3.03
C PRO A 17 2.74 7.66 -2.91
N SER A 18 2.10 6.74 -3.64
CA SER A 18 0.68 6.45 -3.49
C SER A 18 0.37 5.03 -3.96
N PHE A 19 -0.81 4.52 -3.59
CA PHE A 19 -1.27 3.21 -4.03
C PHE A 19 -1.32 3.08 -5.57
N ALA A 20 -1.60 4.16 -6.31
CA ALA A 20 -1.65 4.11 -7.77
C ALA A 20 -0.26 3.88 -8.40
N GLU A 21 0.79 4.33 -7.72
CA GLU A 21 2.17 4.27 -8.20
C GLU A 21 2.84 2.91 -8.00
N LEU A 22 2.16 1.96 -7.34
CA LEU A 22 2.61 0.56 -7.21
C LEU A 22 2.84 -0.14 -8.55
N THR A 23 2.32 0.43 -9.64
CA THR A 23 2.49 -0.06 -11.01
C THR A 23 3.78 0.45 -11.69
N ILE A 24 4.55 1.33 -11.04
CA ILE A 24 5.69 2.02 -11.65
C ILE A 24 7.04 1.51 -11.11
N ASP A 25 7.90 1.04 -12.01
CA ASP A 25 9.22 0.49 -11.68
C ASP A 25 10.24 1.53 -11.21
N SER A 26 10.09 2.81 -11.57
CA SER A 26 11.10 3.84 -11.28
C SER A 26 11.37 4.02 -9.78
N TYR A 27 10.40 3.74 -8.92
CA TYR A 27 10.59 3.79 -7.46
C TYR A 27 11.47 2.64 -6.96
N THR A 28 11.40 1.47 -7.59
CA THR A 28 12.35 0.36 -7.34
C THR A 28 13.75 0.79 -7.71
N ALA A 29 13.92 1.33 -8.91
CA ALA A 29 15.23 1.78 -9.39
C ALA A 29 15.82 2.87 -8.48
N LEU A 30 14.99 3.80 -8.00
CA LEU A 30 15.42 4.85 -7.07
C LEU A 30 15.87 4.27 -5.73
N LEU A 31 15.12 3.33 -5.16
CA LEU A 31 15.49 2.63 -3.93
C LEU A 31 16.85 1.93 -4.09
N LEU A 32 17.01 1.14 -5.16
CA LEU A 32 18.26 0.45 -5.45
C LEU A 32 19.42 1.43 -5.69
N HIS A 33 19.22 2.52 -6.42
CA HIS A 33 20.27 3.53 -6.60
C HIS A 33 20.66 4.24 -5.30
N THR A 34 19.73 4.38 -4.36
CA THR A 34 19.99 5.06 -3.09
C THR A 34 20.73 4.13 -2.13
N LEU A 35 20.44 2.83 -2.17
CA LEU A 35 20.89 1.86 -1.15
C LEU A 35 21.86 0.79 -1.64
N ALA A 36 22.04 0.63 -2.96
CA ALA A 36 22.94 -0.35 -3.56
C ALA A 36 24.12 0.28 -4.33
N ASP A 37 24.27 1.60 -4.29
CA ASP A 37 25.35 2.28 -5.01
C ASP A 37 26.69 2.23 -4.27
N GLU A 38 27.48 1.19 -4.54
CA GLU A 38 28.88 1.06 -4.14
C GLU A 38 29.80 2.11 -4.80
N SER A 39 29.32 2.91 -5.77
CA SER A 39 30.18 3.76 -6.59
C SER A 39 30.46 5.17 -6.03
N ARG A 40 30.07 5.43 -4.77
CA ARG A 40 30.33 6.73 -4.12
C ARG A 40 31.60 6.74 -3.28
N ILE A 41 32.60 7.41 -3.86
CA ILE A 41 33.72 8.13 -3.23
C ILE A 41 34.97 7.30 -2.92
N GLN A 42 35.82 7.18 -3.94
CA GLN A 42 37.26 6.95 -3.77
C GLN A 42 37.91 8.26 -3.26
N ILE A 43 37.89 8.48 -1.95
CA ILE A 43 38.73 9.50 -1.29
C ILE A 43 39.56 8.76 -0.24
N ASP A 44 40.88 8.75 -0.47
CA ASP A 44 41.96 8.37 0.43
C ASP A 44 41.86 7.00 1.14
N ASP A 45 42.58 6.00 0.60
CA ASP A 45 43.26 4.87 1.27
C ASP A 45 42.60 4.17 2.49
N VAL A 46 41.27 4.15 2.61
CA VAL A 46 40.53 3.32 3.58
C VAL A 46 39.56 2.41 2.84
N GLU A 47 39.95 1.15 2.68
CA GLU A 47 39.18 0.06 2.06
C GLU A 47 38.07 -0.46 3.01
N GLU A 48 37.04 0.34 3.28
CA GLU A 48 35.81 -0.19 3.87
C GLU A 48 34.67 0.08 2.89
N PRO A 49 34.10 -0.93 2.22
CA PRO A 49 32.93 -0.74 1.37
C PRO A 49 31.79 -0.19 2.23
N VAL A 50 31.29 1.00 1.89
CA VAL A 50 30.07 1.54 2.51
C VAL A 50 28.90 0.73 1.97
N ARG A 51 28.53 -0.33 2.70
CA ARG A 51 27.24 -0.99 2.49
C ARG A 51 26.17 -0.02 2.95
N LEU A 52 25.46 0.58 2.00
CA LEU A 52 24.36 1.50 2.31
C LEU A 52 23.13 0.73 2.80
N ALA A 53 22.89 -0.47 2.26
CA ALA A 53 22.00 -1.44 2.88
C ALA A 53 22.77 -2.53 3.62
N ASP A 54 22.41 -2.77 4.90
CA ASP A 54 23.01 -3.79 5.75
C ASP A 54 22.12 -5.03 5.93
N GLU A 55 20.80 -4.88 5.78
CA GLU A 55 19.84 -5.98 5.81
C GLU A 55 18.82 -5.89 4.66
N ALA A 56 18.30 -7.05 4.25
CA ALA A 56 17.26 -7.14 3.23
C ALA A 56 16.24 -8.22 3.59
N ARG A 57 14.97 -7.99 3.24
CA ARG A 57 13.87 -8.95 3.39
C ARG A 57 13.07 -9.06 2.11
N MET A 58 12.95 -10.26 1.57
CA MET A 58 12.10 -10.54 0.42
C MET A 58 10.80 -11.17 0.92
N LEU A 59 9.67 -10.59 0.54
CA LEU A 59 8.36 -11.18 0.79
C LEU A 59 7.91 -11.95 -0.44
N ILE A 60 7.58 -13.23 -0.28
CA ILE A 60 7.00 -14.09 -1.32
C ILE A 60 5.57 -14.48 -0.95
N ASP A 61 4.75 -14.79 -1.96
CA ASP A 61 3.37 -15.23 -1.75
C ASP A 61 3.20 -16.76 -1.63
N GLU A 62 1.95 -17.22 -1.61
CA GLU A 62 1.60 -18.64 -1.58
C GLU A 62 2.10 -19.45 -2.77
N ASP A 63 2.43 -18.81 -3.89
CA ASP A 63 2.93 -19.42 -5.12
C ASP A 63 4.45 -19.26 -5.29
N GLU A 64 5.15 -18.80 -4.23
CA GLU A 64 6.58 -18.48 -4.22
C GLU A 64 6.98 -17.28 -5.10
N ASP A 65 6.01 -16.47 -5.53
CA ASP A 65 6.29 -15.26 -6.32
C ASP A 65 6.70 -14.10 -5.40
N PRO A 66 7.77 -13.35 -5.70
CA PRO A 66 8.13 -12.15 -4.94
C PRO A 66 7.06 -11.07 -5.03
N ILE A 67 6.61 -10.56 -3.88
CA ILE A 67 5.57 -9.53 -3.76
C ILE A 67 6.05 -8.25 -3.08
N ALA A 68 7.22 -8.26 -2.43
CA ALA A 68 7.90 -7.06 -1.95
C ALA A 68 9.39 -7.31 -1.68
N LEU A 69 10.18 -6.25 -1.73
CA LEU A 69 11.56 -6.22 -1.24
C LEU A 69 11.67 -5.07 -0.24
N ALA A 70 12.19 -5.34 0.95
CA ALA A 70 12.55 -4.34 1.94
C ALA A 70 14.07 -4.31 2.13
N LEU A 71 14.63 -3.11 2.18
CA LEU A 71 16.03 -2.85 2.43
C LEU A 71 16.15 -1.95 3.66
N HIS A 72 17.11 -2.23 4.52
CA HIS A 72 17.42 -1.43 5.70
C HIS A 72 18.68 -0.60 5.47
N ASP A 73 18.67 0.65 5.91
CA ASP A 73 19.81 1.56 5.92
C ASP A 73 19.91 2.31 7.27
N ASP A 74 20.76 3.33 7.35
CA ASP A 74 20.89 4.17 8.55
C ASP A 74 19.65 5.03 8.86
N HIS A 75 18.68 5.08 7.95
CA HIS A 75 17.39 5.76 8.10
C HIS A 75 16.22 4.80 8.36
N GLY A 76 16.45 3.49 8.34
CA GLY A 76 15.49 2.44 8.68
C GLY A 76 15.05 1.61 7.47
N TRP A 77 13.90 0.94 7.60
CA TRP A 77 13.41 0.03 6.56
C TRP A 77 12.61 0.76 5.48
N HIS A 78 13.00 0.50 4.24
CA HIS A 78 12.33 0.99 3.03
C HIS A 78 11.92 -0.20 2.17
N ALA A 79 10.63 -0.29 1.85
CA ALA A 79 10.07 -1.37 1.07
C ALA A 79 9.51 -0.88 -0.26
N VAL A 80 9.65 -1.74 -1.26
CA VAL A 80 9.06 -1.63 -2.58
C VAL A 80 8.13 -2.82 -2.78
N SER A 81 7.00 -2.60 -3.46
CA SER A 81 5.98 -3.64 -3.67
C SER A 81 5.90 -4.08 -5.13
N PHE A 82 5.69 -5.39 -5.31
CA PHE A 82 5.53 -6.06 -6.61
C PHE A 82 4.10 -6.62 -6.77
N LEU A 83 3.12 -6.03 -6.08
CA LEU A 83 1.72 -6.49 -6.14
C LEU A 83 1.12 -6.46 -7.55
N PHE A 84 1.54 -5.50 -8.39
CA PHE A 84 0.95 -5.24 -9.71
C PHE A 84 1.97 -5.22 -10.85
N ARG A 85 3.18 -5.73 -10.60
CA ARG A 85 4.30 -5.80 -11.55
C ARG A 85 5.30 -6.83 -11.08
N ASP A 86 6.09 -7.37 -12.00
CA ASP A 86 7.15 -8.32 -11.65
C ASP A 86 8.33 -7.61 -10.98
N PRO A 87 9.09 -8.29 -10.09
CA PRO A 87 10.35 -7.77 -9.59
C PRO A 87 11.35 -7.59 -10.74
N THR A 88 12.15 -6.53 -10.68
CA THR A 88 13.25 -6.34 -11.64
C THR A 88 14.42 -7.27 -11.31
N LEU A 89 15.20 -7.67 -12.32
CA LEU A 89 16.41 -8.48 -12.10
C LEU A 89 17.37 -7.80 -11.10
N ALA A 90 17.52 -6.47 -11.19
CA ALA A 90 18.36 -5.71 -10.28
C ALA A 90 17.89 -5.79 -8.81
N ALA A 91 16.58 -5.89 -8.56
CA ALA A 91 16.06 -6.07 -7.21
C ALA A 91 16.42 -7.46 -6.65
N ILE A 92 16.36 -8.50 -7.49
CA ILE A 92 16.76 -9.86 -7.12
C ILE A 92 18.26 -9.93 -6.84
N GLU A 93 19.09 -9.39 -7.75
CA GLU A 93 20.55 -9.35 -7.59
C GLU A 93 20.97 -8.57 -6.33
N CYS A 94 20.28 -7.47 -6.01
CA CYS A 94 20.53 -6.69 -4.80
C CYS A 94 20.22 -7.50 -3.53
N PHE A 95 19.06 -8.17 -3.48
CA PHE A 95 18.69 -9.03 -2.36
C PHE A 95 19.71 -10.17 -2.15
N GLU A 96 20.14 -10.83 -3.23
CA GLU A 96 21.14 -11.89 -3.19
C GLU A 96 22.51 -11.39 -2.73
N ALA A 97 22.94 -10.21 -3.16
CA ALA A 97 24.22 -9.61 -2.78
C ALA A 97 24.28 -9.25 -1.29
N ILE A 98 23.16 -8.82 -0.70
CA ILE A 98 23.05 -8.53 0.75
C ILE A 98 22.99 -9.84 1.55
N GLY A 99 22.41 -10.90 0.97
CA GLY A 99 22.17 -12.17 1.66
C GLY A 99 20.98 -12.09 2.61
N GLY A 100 19.89 -11.45 2.16
CA GLY A 100 18.70 -11.20 2.97
C GLY A 100 17.87 -12.44 3.29
N ASP A 101 16.86 -12.24 4.13
CA ASP A 101 15.94 -13.27 4.59
C ASP A 101 14.65 -13.29 3.76
N ILE A 102 14.07 -14.48 3.56
CA ILE A 102 12.81 -14.67 2.84
C ILE A 102 11.67 -14.89 3.84
N TYR A 103 10.59 -14.15 3.66
CA TYR A 103 9.35 -14.25 4.43
C TYR A 103 8.22 -14.66 3.49
N GLN A 104 7.28 -15.48 3.98
CA GLN A 104 6.12 -15.91 3.22
C GLN A 104 4.83 -15.41 3.86
N GLU A 105 3.96 -14.79 3.07
CA GLU A 105 2.63 -14.35 3.48
C GLU A 105 1.66 -14.40 2.31
N ARG A 106 0.36 -14.53 2.54
CA ARG A 106 -0.63 -14.52 1.46
C ARG A 106 -0.63 -13.17 0.74
N ARG A 107 -0.67 -13.19 -0.59
CA ARG A 107 -0.75 -11.95 -1.41
C ARG A 107 -1.91 -11.05 -0.99
N ALA A 108 -3.04 -11.65 -0.62
CA ALA A 108 -4.21 -10.92 -0.14
C ALA A 108 -3.97 -10.20 1.19
N SER A 109 -3.18 -10.77 2.11
CA SER A 109 -2.81 -10.12 3.37
C SER A 109 -1.89 -8.93 3.10
N TRP A 110 -0.90 -9.10 2.23
CA TRP A 110 0.00 -8.02 1.82
C TRP A 110 -0.74 -6.87 1.14
N LEU A 111 -1.65 -7.17 0.21
CA LEU A 111 -2.51 -6.18 -0.43
C LEU A 111 -3.34 -5.38 0.58
N ALA A 112 -3.90 -6.04 1.60
CA ALA A 112 -4.64 -5.37 2.66
C ALA A 112 -3.74 -4.45 3.50
N ALA A 113 -2.53 -4.90 3.86
CA ALA A 113 -1.57 -4.09 4.61
C ALA A 113 -1.10 -2.85 3.82
N VAL A 114 -0.88 -3.00 2.52
CA VAL A 114 -0.50 -1.88 1.64
C VAL A 114 -1.66 -0.87 1.50
N ARG A 115 -2.91 -1.34 1.40
CA ARG A 115 -4.08 -0.44 1.40
C ARG A 115 -4.23 0.31 2.73
N GLU A 116 -4.04 -0.37 3.85
CA GLU A 116 -4.04 0.25 5.17
C GLU A 116 -2.95 1.33 5.26
N TYR A 117 -1.72 1.01 4.84
CA TYR A 117 -0.59 1.96 4.82
C TYR A 117 -0.95 3.25 4.09
N TYR A 118 -1.43 3.17 2.84
CA TYR A 118 -1.78 4.38 2.08
C TYR A 118 -3.05 5.06 2.57
N SER A 119 -3.97 4.34 3.20
CA SER A 119 -5.14 4.97 3.82
C SER A 119 -4.74 5.80 5.05
N LEU A 120 -3.78 5.30 5.84
CA LEU A 120 -3.21 6.05 6.97
C LEU A 120 -2.41 7.26 6.48
N ASP A 121 -1.60 7.09 5.43
CA ASP A 121 -0.88 8.20 4.79
C ASP A 121 -1.83 9.30 4.31
N ILE A 122 -2.95 8.94 3.66
CA ILE A 122 -3.99 9.91 3.27
C ILE A 122 -4.57 10.61 4.50
N CYS A 123 -4.88 9.88 5.58
CA CYS A 123 -5.44 10.47 6.80
C CYS A 123 -4.46 11.44 7.49
N GLU A 124 -3.16 11.18 7.39
CA GLU A 124 -2.12 12.01 7.98
C GLU A 124 -1.80 13.25 7.13
N ASN A 125 -1.74 13.08 5.81
CA ASN A 125 -1.16 14.08 4.91
C ASN A 125 -2.18 14.89 4.10
N ALA A 126 -3.44 14.43 4.00
CA ALA A 126 -4.49 15.17 3.29
C ALA A 126 -5.44 15.88 4.26
N ILE A 127 -5.76 17.15 3.96
CA ILE A 127 -6.82 17.87 4.69
C ILE A 127 -8.18 17.34 4.20
N PRO A 128 -9.03 16.80 5.09
CA PRO A 128 -10.33 16.28 4.68
C PRO A 128 -11.20 17.36 4.05
N ALA A 129 -11.91 16.99 2.98
CA ALA A 129 -12.89 17.86 2.35
C ALA A 129 -14.02 18.25 3.34
N LEU A 130 -14.70 19.36 3.05
CA LEU A 130 -15.90 19.73 3.78
C LEU A 130 -17.03 18.74 3.48
N GLU A 131 -17.82 18.40 4.50
CA GLU A 131 -19.02 17.59 4.33
C GLU A 131 -20.04 18.36 3.48
N ASP A 132 -20.35 17.83 2.30
CA ASP A 132 -21.31 18.38 1.36
C ASP A 132 -22.60 17.53 1.24
N LEU A 133 -22.65 16.38 1.91
CA LEU A 133 -23.83 15.53 1.92
C LEU A 133 -24.98 16.20 2.67
N SER A 134 -26.13 16.30 2.00
CA SER A 134 -27.36 16.76 2.64
C SER A 134 -27.78 15.79 3.75
N PRO A 135 -28.36 16.28 4.88
CA PRO A 135 -28.91 15.41 5.91
C PRO A 135 -29.86 14.34 5.34
N GLY A 136 -29.69 13.09 5.77
CA GLY A 136 -30.49 11.95 5.28
C GLY A 136 -30.03 11.33 3.96
N ARG A 137 -29.03 11.90 3.27
CA ARG A 137 -28.57 11.38 1.97
C ARG A 137 -28.06 9.95 2.02
N GLU A 138 -27.32 9.58 3.07
CA GLU A 138 -26.79 8.22 3.24
C GLU A 138 -27.92 7.18 3.36
N GLU A 139 -28.98 7.51 4.11
CA GLU A 139 -30.16 6.67 4.25
C GLU A 139 -30.89 6.50 2.92
N MET A 140 -31.08 7.59 2.17
CA MET A 140 -31.70 7.50 0.83
C MET A 140 -30.91 6.61 -0.13
N ILE A 141 -29.58 6.66 -0.09
CA ILE A 141 -28.72 5.82 -0.95
C ILE A 141 -28.86 4.35 -0.54
N ARG A 142 -28.79 4.06 0.76
CA ARG A 142 -28.98 2.72 1.30
C ARG A 142 -30.35 2.15 0.91
N ASP A 143 -31.42 2.88 1.15
CA ASP A 143 -32.78 2.41 0.87
C ASP A 143 -32.98 2.15 -0.63
N LEU A 144 -32.39 2.99 -1.50
CA LEU A 144 -32.41 2.77 -2.96
C LEU A 144 -31.67 1.48 -3.36
N ILE A 145 -30.48 1.23 -2.79
CA ILE A 145 -29.74 -0.02 -3.06
C ILE A 145 -30.55 -1.22 -2.57
N GLY A 146 -31.14 -1.14 -1.38
CA GLY A 146 -32.00 -2.19 -0.83
C GLY A 146 -33.24 -2.46 -1.71
N GLU A 147 -33.88 -1.41 -2.24
CA GLU A 147 -35.05 -1.55 -3.12
C GLU A 147 -34.69 -2.19 -4.47
N VAL A 148 -33.61 -1.73 -5.11
CA VAL A 148 -33.28 -2.12 -6.48
C VAL A 148 -32.49 -3.44 -6.52
N TRP A 149 -31.57 -3.64 -5.57
CA TRP A 149 -30.63 -4.78 -5.59
C TRP A 149 -30.89 -5.79 -4.49
N GLY A 150 -31.53 -5.40 -3.38
CA GLY A 150 -31.67 -6.21 -2.17
C GLY A 150 -30.34 -6.47 -1.47
N ASP A 151 -30.40 -7.29 -0.42
CA ASP A 151 -29.19 -7.78 0.25
C ASP A 151 -28.40 -8.71 -0.67
N ARG A 152 -27.08 -8.51 -0.71
CA ARG A 152 -26.15 -9.32 -1.52
C ARG A 152 -24.89 -9.69 -0.73
N PRO A 153 -25.02 -10.53 0.30
CA PRO A 153 -23.89 -10.92 1.13
C PRO A 153 -22.77 -11.56 0.30
N GLY A 154 -21.57 -11.01 0.41
CA GLY A 154 -20.37 -11.51 -0.28
C GLY A 154 -20.28 -11.13 -1.77
N ALA A 155 -21.25 -10.41 -2.34
CA ALA A 155 -21.11 -9.89 -3.69
C ALA A 155 -20.02 -8.81 -3.73
N LEU A 156 -19.16 -8.87 -4.74
CA LEU A 156 -18.12 -7.87 -4.96
C LEU A 156 -18.67 -6.68 -5.76
N CYS A 157 -18.37 -5.47 -5.31
CA CYS A 157 -18.77 -4.24 -5.99
C CYS A 157 -17.61 -3.25 -6.06
N LEU A 158 -17.43 -2.64 -7.24
CA LEU A 158 -16.54 -1.50 -7.41
C LEU A 158 -17.34 -0.21 -7.22
N ASP A 159 -16.87 0.68 -6.35
CA ASP A 159 -17.40 2.04 -6.22
C ASP A 159 -16.39 3.00 -6.86
N CYS A 160 -16.58 3.24 -8.17
CA CYS A 160 -15.70 4.10 -8.96
C CYS A 160 -16.06 5.57 -8.73
N CYS A 161 -15.05 6.41 -8.42
CA CYS A 161 -15.25 7.81 -8.04
C CYS A 161 -16.13 7.92 -6.78
N CYS A 162 -15.75 7.19 -5.74
CA CYS A 162 -16.56 7.01 -4.54
C CYS A 162 -16.76 8.30 -3.72
N GLY A 163 -15.99 9.35 -4.01
CA GLY A 163 -15.91 10.55 -3.19
C GLY A 163 -15.65 10.20 -1.72
N SER A 164 -16.49 10.71 -0.82
CA SER A 164 -16.40 10.40 0.62
C SER A 164 -16.97 9.02 1.01
N GLY A 165 -17.36 8.18 0.06
CA GLY A 165 -17.73 6.79 0.31
C GLY A 165 -19.18 6.56 0.77
N ALA A 166 -20.10 7.49 0.55
CA ALA A 166 -21.50 7.31 0.93
C ALA A 166 -22.15 6.09 0.22
N GLY A 167 -21.83 5.89 -1.06
CA GLY A 167 -22.25 4.71 -1.83
C GLY A 167 -21.63 3.43 -1.28
N THR A 168 -20.31 3.42 -1.09
CA THR A 168 -19.55 2.32 -0.46
C THR A 168 -20.15 1.88 0.88
N ALA A 169 -20.44 2.82 1.78
CA ALA A 169 -21.02 2.51 3.08
C ALA A 169 -22.40 1.85 2.95
N ALA A 170 -23.23 2.34 2.03
CA ALA A 170 -24.54 1.79 1.74
C ALA A 170 -24.48 0.39 1.11
N LEU A 171 -23.56 0.16 0.16
CA LEU A 171 -23.29 -1.18 -0.42
C LEU A 171 -22.87 -2.18 0.66
N ARG A 172 -21.96 -1.77 1.55
CA ARG A 172 -21.50 -2.60 2.68
C ARG A 172 -22.63 -2.91 3.67
N ALA A 173 -23.57 -1.99 3.89
CA ALA A 173 -24.74 -2.23 4.73
C ALA A 173 -25.66 -3.35 4.20
N HIS A 174 -25.62 -3.62 2.89
CA HIS A 174 -26.32 -4.73 2.23
C HIS A 174 -25.45 -6.00 2.08
N GLY A 175 -24.34 -6.08 2.82
CA GLY A 175 -23.46 -7.25 2.89
C GLY A 175 -22.47 -7.40 1.74
N MET A 176 -22.34 -6.40 0.87
CA MET A 176 -21.41 -6.45 -0.26
C MET A 176 -19.97 -6.18 0.19
N GLY A 177 -19.01 -6.86 -0.44
CA GLY A 177 -17.60 -6.53 -0.37
C GLY A 177 -17.28 -5.44 -1.38
N THR A 178 -16.80 -4.29 -0.91
CA THR A 178 -16.61 -3.10 -1.74
C THR A 178 -15.14 -2.78 -1.94
N LEU A 179 -14.74 -2.49 -3.19
CA LEU A 179 -13.49 -1.81 -3.49
C LEU A 179 -13.82 -0.40 -4.02
N ALA A 180 -13.48 0.61 -3.23
CA ALA A 180 -13.80 2.00 -3.51
C ALA A 180 -12.52 2.77 -3.84
N TYR A 181 -12.58 3.67 -4.81
CA TYR A 181 -11.46 4.53 -5.13
C TYR A 181 -11.94 5.89 -5.67
N ASP A 182 -11.11 6.89 -5.43
CA ASP A 182 -11.25 8.24 -5.96
C ASP A 182 -9.85 8.81 -6.22
N ASN A 183 -9.76 9.83 -7.06
CA ASN A 183 -8.51 10.55 -7.31
C ASN A 183 -8.34 11.75 -6.39
N ASP A 184 -9.39 12.16 -5.67
CA ASP A 184 -9.32 13.26 -4.71
C ASP A 184 -8.99 12.75 -3.29
N PRO A 185 -7.75 12.95 -2.80
CA PRO A 185 -7.34 12.50 -1.48
C PRO A 185 -8.11 13.21 -0.35
N ALA A 186 -8.62 14.43 -0.56
CA ALA A 186 -9.40 15.13 0.46
C ALA A 186 -10.77 14.47 0.67
N LEU A 187 -11.40 13.95 -0.38
CA LEU A 187 -12.64 13.19 -0.30
C LEU A 187 -12.40 11.82 0.34
N LEU A 188 -11.32 11.12 -0.04
CA LEU A 188 -10.94 9.85 0.58
C LEU A 188 -10.66 10.02 2.08
N ALA A 189 -9.90 11.04 2.47
CA ALA A 189 -9.64 11.36 3.87
C ALA A 189 -10.93 11.61 4.65
N LEU A 190 -11.87 12.39 4.10
CA LEU A 190 -13.20 12.58 4.70
C LEU A 190 -13.92 11.24 4.88
N GLY A 191 -13.93 10.38 3.86
CA GLY A 191 -14.59 9.08 3.91
C GLY A 191 -14.00 8.12 4.95
N LEU A 192 -12.67 8.11 5.08
CA LEU A 192 -11.93 7.33 6.08
C LEU A 192 -12.23 7.85 7.50
N HIS A 193 -12.16 9.16 7.74
CA HIS A 193 -12.50 9.75 9.04
C HIS A 193 -13.95 9.53 9.46
N ARG A 194 -14.88 9.45 8.51
CA ARG A 194 -16.30 9.17 8.76
C ARG A 194 -16.60 7.68 8.91
N GLY A 195 -15.64 6.78 8.68
CA GLY A 195 -15.85 5.33 8.66
C GLY A 195 -16.73 4.84 7.50
N ARG A 196 -16.92 5.69 6.48
CA ARG A 196 -17.64 5.34 5.25
C ARG A 196 -16.77 4.44 4.38
N LEU A 197 -15.50 4.81 4.24
CA LEU A 197 -14.46 4.01 3.61
C LEU A 197 -13.71 3.19 4.67
N VAL A 198 -13.30 1.99 4.31
CA VAL A 198 -12.45 1.11 5.12
C VAL A 198 -11.31 0.59 4.25
N PRO A 199 -10.06 0.50 4.76
CA PRO A 199 -8.92 0.08 3.95
C PRO A 199 -8.92 -1.41 3.56
N ALA A 200 -9.64 -2.24 4.34
CA ALA A 200 -9.72 -3.70 4.22
C ALA A 200 -11.14 -4.21 3.92
#